data_AF-A0A2G5W4X0-F1
#
_entry.id   AF-A0A2G5W4X0-F1
#
_cell.length_a   1.000
_cell.length_b   1.000
_cell.length_c   1.000
_cell.angle_alpha   90.00
_cell.angle_beta   90.00
_cell.angle_gamma   90.00
#
_symmetry.space_group_name_H-M   'P 1'
#
loop_
_entity.id
_entity.type
_entity.pdbx_description
1 polymer ?
#
loop_
_entity_poly.entity_id
_entity_poly.type
_entity_poly.pdbx_seq_one_letter_code
_entity_poly.pdbx_strand_id
1 'polypeptide(L)' 'MRVWLKDKRLKAKLTQEQVAVKAGVARTTYAMYEQGERDPSVGVAVRIGDVLKFKWTLFFEDKVHETRNKSEVV' A
#
# COMPACT_ATOMS: atom_id res chain seq x y z
N MET A 1 -9.50 -5.01 -3.46
CA MET A 1 -8.33 -5.85 -3.11
C MET A 1 -7.12 -5.45 -3.94
N ARG A 2 -6.02 -5.07 -3.30
CA ARG A 2 -4.73 -4.74 -3.93
C ARG A 2 -3.98 -6.02 -4.29
N VAL A 3 -4.38 -6.66 -5.39
CA VAL A 3 -3.78 -7.94 -5.87
C VAL A 3 -2.27 -7.81 -6.04
N TRP A 4 -1.79 -6.67 -6.56
CA TRP A 4 -0.37 -6.39 -6.73
C TRP A 4 0.43 -6.49 -5.43
N LEU A 5 -0.15 -6.08 -4.29
CA LEU A 5 0.52 -6.09 -2.99
C LEU A 5 0.67 -7.52 -2.47
N LYS A 6 -0.40 -8.30 -2.59
CA LYS A 6 -0.42 -9.73 -2.26
C LYS A 6 0.60 -10.50 -3.09
N ASP A 7 0.66 -10.24 -4.39
CA ASP A 7 1.60 -10.92 -5.30
C ASP A 7 3.06 -10.61 -4.96
N LYS A 8 3.38 -9.35 -4.65
CA LYS A 8 4.74 -8.97 -4.19
C LYS A 8 5.10 -9.66 -2.89
N ARG A 9 4.17 -9.75 -1.93
CA ARG A 9 4.37 -10.49 -0.69
C ARG A 9 4.64 -11.98 -0.94
N LEU A 10 3.85 -12.63 -1.80
CA LEU A 10 4.01 -14.04 -2.12
C LEU A 10 5.33 -14.32 -2.86
N LYS A 11 5.75 -13.43 -3.78
CA LYS A 11 7.07 -13.50 -4.44
C LYS A 11 8.21 -13.35 -3.45
N ALA A 12 8.04 -12.52 -2.42
CA ALA A 12 8.98 -12.40 -1.30
C ALA A 12 8.93 -13.58 -0.32
N LYS A 13 8.01 -14.55 -0.51
CA LYS A 13 7.78 -15.71 0.37
C LYS A 13 7.50 -15.33 1.83
N LEU A 14 6.81 -14.19 2.04
CA LEU A 14 6.46 -13.70 3.37
C LEU A 14 4.98 -13.93 3.69
N THR A 15 4.67 -14.15 4.96
CA THR A 15 3.29 -14.12 5.48
C THR A 15 2.84 -12.68 5.74
N GLN A 16 1.53 -12.46 5.91
CA GLN A 16 1.01 -11.14 6.30
C GLN A 16 1.59 -10.67 7.65
N GLU A 17 1.75 -11.60 8.60
CA GLU A 17 2.37 -11.33 9.90
C GLU A 17 3.81 -10.83 9.73
N GLN A 18 4.61 -11.52 8.92
CA GLN A 18 6.02 -11.15 8.73
C GLN A 18 6.18 -9.76 8.09
N VAL A 19 5.33 -9.40 7.12
CA VAL A 19 5.37 -8.06 6.53
C VAL A 19 4.90 -7.02 7.54
N ALA A 20 3.83 -7.31 8.30
CA ALA A 20 3.29 -6.42 9.31
C ALA A 20 4.31 -6.09 10.41
N VAL A 21 4.99 -7.12 10.95
CA VAL A 21 6.07 -6.97 11.94
C VAL A 21 7.20 -6.11 11.39
N LYS A 22 7.67 -6.39 10.17
CA LYS A 22 8.75 -5.60 9.54
C LYS A 22 8.33 -4.16 9.23
N ALA A 23 7.05 -3.94 8.91
CA ALA A 23 6.47 -2.63 8.67
C ALA A 23 5.97 -1.93 9.94
N GLY A 24 6.17 -2.55 11.13
CA GLY A 24 5.74 -2.03 12.43
C GLY A 24 4.25 -1.68 12.50
N VAL A 25 3.39 -2.58 12.01
CA VAL A 25 1.92 -2.49 12.09
C VAL A 25 1.33 -3.82 12.54
N ALA A 26 0.06 -3.84 12.97
CA ALA A 26 -0.62 -5.09 13.27
C ALA A 26 -0.91 -5.89 11.98
N ARG A 27 -0.96 -7.22 12.06
CA ARG A 27 -1.27 -8.09 10.92
C ARG A 27 -2.64 -7.82 10.30
N THR A 28 -3.64 -7.50 11.12
CA THR A 28 -4.97 -7.09 10.64
C THR A 28 -4.91 -5.78 9.85
N THR A 29 -4.08 -4.82 10.29
CA THR A 29 -3.84 -3.57 9.57
C THR A 29 -3.20 -3.83 8.20
N TYR A 30 -2.19 -4.72 8.13
CA TYR A 30 -1.59 -5.10 6.86
C TYR A 30 -2.60 -5.85 5.95
N ALA A 31 -3.45 -6.70 6.51
CA ALA A 31 -4.51 -7.37 5.75
C ALA A 31 -5.50 -6.36 5.13
N MET A 32 -5.88 -5.31 5.87
CA MET A 32 -6.72 -4.21 5.33
C MET A 32 -6.03 -3.48 4.17
N TYR A 33 -4.70 -3.33 4.21
CA TYR A 33 -3.94 -2.80 3.07
C TYR A 33 -3.99 -3.73 1.85
N GLU A 34 -3.89 -5.05 2.02
CA GLU A 34 -4.07 -5.99 0.89
C GLU A 34 -5.52 -6.01 0.38
N GLN A 35 -6.51 -5.78 1.26
CA GLN A 35 -7.92 -5.75 0.88
C GLN A 35 -8.33 -4.46 0.16
N GLY A 36 -7.63 -3.35 0.37
CA GLY A 36 -8.01 -2.05 -0.21
C GLY A 36 -8.78 -1.16 0.75
N GLU A 37 -9.22 -1.69 1.90
CA GLU A 37 -10.06 -1.00 2.89
C GLU A 37 -9.39 0.23 3.52
N ARG A 38 -8.06 0.25 3.54
CA ARG A 38 -7.28 1.36 4.11
C ARG A 38 -6.03 1.64 3.28
N ASP A 39 -5.62 2.90 3.25
CA ASP A 39 -4.28 3.30 2.79
C ASP A 39 -3.29 3.36 3.97
N PRO A 40 -2.05 2.88 3.80
CA PRO A 40 -1.01 3.10 4.79
C PRO A 40 -0.64 4.59 4.88
N SER A 41 -0.18 5.04 6.05
CA SER A 41 0.51 6.33 6.13
C SER A 41 1.81 6.29 5.31
N VAL A 42 2.33 7.44 4.89
CA VAL A 42 3.58 7.52 4.11
C VAL A 42 4.72 6.73 4.77
N GLY A 43 4.92 6.89 6.08
CA GLY A 43 5.97 6.16 6.81
C GLY A 43 5.76 4.64 6.86
N VAL A 44 4.51 4.15 6.83
CA VAL A 44 4.21 2.72 6.70
C VAL A 44 4.41 2.25 5.25
N ALA A 45 3.98 3.05 4.27
CA ALA A 45 4.11 2.76 2.85
C ALA A 45 5.59 2.58 2.46
N VAL A 46 6.46 3.49 2.91
CA VAL A 46 7.91 3.41 2.72
C VAL A 46 8.46 2.08 3.25
N ARG A 47 8.17 1.76 4.51
CA ARG A 47 8.64 0.51 5.14
C ARG A 47 8.15 -0.74 4.40
N ILE A 48 6.88 -0.78 3.98
CA ILE A 48 6.35 -1.90 3.19
C ILE A 48 7.06 -1.99 1.83
N GLY A 49 7.30 -0.85 1.18
CA GLY A 49 8.08 -0.75 -0.06
C GLY A 49 9.48 -1.32 0.09
N ASP A 50 10.17 -1.01 1.18
CA ASP A 50 11.51 -1.50 1.49
C ASP A 50 11.55 -3.01 1.75
N VAL A 51 10.52 -3.54 2.43
CA VAL A 51 10.38 -4.98 2.75
C VAL A 51 10.09 -5.80 1.49
N LEU A 52 9.21 -5.31 0.62
CA LEU A 52 8.73 -6.03 -0.57
C LEU A 52 9.41 -5.57 -1.88
N LYS A 53 10.41 -4.69 -1.79
CA LYS A 53 11.22 -4.18 -2.90
C LYS A 53 10.38 -3.56 -4.02
N PHE A 54 9.54 -2.58 -3.68
CA PHE A 54 8.81 -1.77 -4.66
C PHE A 54 8.71 -0.31 -4.23
N LYS A 55 8.41 0.57 -5.19
CA LYS A 55 8.23 2.00 -4.92
C LYS A 55 6.95 2.23 -4.14
N TRP A 56 7.06 2.77 -2.93
CA TRP A 56 5.93 3.00 -2.03
C TRP A 56 4.84 3.92 -2.60
N THR A 57 5.19 4.78 -3.57
CA THR A 57 4.22 5.67 -4.23
C THR A 57 3.10 4.93 -4.93
N LEU A 58 3.30 3.65 -5.26
CA LEU A 58 2.28 2.78 -5.87
C LEU A 58 1.00 2.69 -5.03
N PHE A 59 1.07 2.91 -3.71
CA PHE A 59 -0.12 3.00 -2.86
C PHE A 59 -1.03 4.20 -3.21
N PHE A 60 -0.49 5.22 -3.86
CA PHE A 60 -1.14 6.51 -4.10
C PHE A 60 -1.31 6.83 -5.58
N GLU A 61 -0.75 6.02 -6.49
CA GLU A 61 -0.80 6.26 -7.94
C GLU A 61 -2.24 6.21 -8.50
N ASP A 62 -3.13 5.39 -7.93
CA ASP A 62 -4.55 5.33 -8.33
C ASP A 62 -5.34 6.62 -7.98
N LYS A 63 -4.92 7.39 -6.96
CA LYS A 63 -5.65 8.59 -6.52
C LYS A 63 -5.34 9.85 -7.33
N VAL A 64 -4.34 9.83 -8.21
CA VAL A 64 -3.89 11.03 -8.93
C VAL A 64 -4.84 11.40 -10.09
N HIS A 65 -5.73 10.50 -10.52
CA HIS A 65 -6.62 10.74 -11.67
C HIS A 65 -7.94 11.47 -11.36
N GLU A 66 -8.30 11.73 -10.08
CA GLU A 66 -9.62 12.31 -9.76
C GLU A 66 -9.61 13.78 -9.31
N THR A 67 -8.46 14.42 -9.07
CA THR A 67 -8.44 15.78 -8.49
C THR A 67 -8.14 16.93 -9.46
N ARG A 68 -8.20 16.71 -10.78
CA ARG A 68 -7.88 17.75 -11.78
C ARG A 68 -8.99 18.05 -12.80
N ASN A 69 -10.26 18.09 -12.40
CA ASN A 69 -11.33 18.70 -13.20
C ASN A 69 -12.50 19.21 -12.34
N LYS A 70 -12.37 20.42 -11.81
CA LYS A 70 -13.47 21.39 -11.60
C LYS A 70 -12.94 22.69 -10.98
N SER A 71 -12.13 23.41 -11.75
CA SER A 71 -11.96 24.86 -11.59
C SER A 71 -11.68 25.47 -12.96
N GLU A 72 -12.71 25.55 -13.79
CA GLU A 72 -12.85 26.71 -14.67
C GLU A 72 -14.08 27.47 -14.15
N VAL A 73 -13.75 28.50 -13.37
CA VAL A 73 -14.63 29.61 -13.04
C VAL A 73 -14.45 30.64 -14.16
N VAL A 74 -15.56 31.29 -14.48
CA VAL A 74 -15.81 32.42 -15.41
C VAL A 74 -16.32 32.02 -16.78
#